data_AF-A0A925ZTB3-F1
#
_entry.id   AF-A0A925ZTB3-F1
#
_cell.length_a   1.000
_cell.length_b   1.000
_cell.length_c   1.000
_cell.angle_alpha   90.00
_cell.angle_beta   90.00
_cell.angle_gamma   90.00
#
_symmetry.space_group_name_H-M   'P 1'
#
loop_
_entity.id
_entity.type
_entity.pdbx_description
1 polymer ?
#
loop_
_entity_poly.entity_id
_entity_poly.type
_entity_poly.pdbx_seq_one_letter_code
_entity_poly.pdbx_strand_id
1 'polypeptide(L)'
;MSHLTRFNVTGALLCAVILASLVAVLGGVVQRFVPGWSPGYLVGACLLVALEAAFVQFTLRRARMWAGEGLRYLVAEFAALVVLMRVVATLGVGVESLRAEAPVWLRSPLQAFADPKFGLCLIAGVLVGVLAQRTAHDLQDLAPREFEHLPDPENSGITRNVVAGERTLALRRINRGFVMGGVLLLLALSVQVVNIRQLGGPSLPILPGSAVAALLYLICGFLLYSQARLALLHTRWQSEQTPVEPGVLRRWNRTSVLLIGLTALGALALPRSYGLGLLDTLRAAIGFVAVAFAFIGYALLWLLSTLALLPMVLLSWLFSNDGAAMA
;
A
#
# COMPACT_ATOMS: atom_id res chain seq x y z
N MET A 1 -9.04 -9.53 28.36
CA MET A 1 -8.71 -9.66 26.91
C MET A 1 -7.24 -10.00 26.79
N SER A 2 -6.92 -11.19 26.25
CA SER A 2 -5.55 -11.62 25.99
C SER A 2 -4.86 -10.70 24.97
N HIS A 3 -3.54 -10.54 25.05
CA HIS A 3 -2.77 -9.71 24.10
C HIS A 3 -3.02 -10.05 22.63
N LEU A 4 -3.35 -11.31 22.33
CA LEU A 4 -3.70 -11.82 21.00
C LEU A 4 -4.95 -11.16 20.40
N THR A 5 -6.00 -10.99 21.22
CA THR A 5 -7.24 -10.32 20.75
C THR A 5 -7.00 -8.87 20.36
N ARG A 6 -6.11 -8.17 21.08
CA ARG A 6 -5.75 -6.78 20.77
C ARG A 6 -4.96 -6.66 19.48
N PHE A 7 -4.04 -7.59 19.22
CA PHE A 7 -3.27 -7.63 17.97
C PHE A 7 -4.20 -7.80 16.75
N ASN A 8 -5.09 -8.78 16.80
CA ASN A 8 -6.03 -9.08 15.71
C ASN A 8 -6.96 -7.91 15.40
N VAL A 9 -7.55 -7.29 16.43
CA VAL A 9 -8.43 -6.13 16.26
C VAL A 9 -7.67 -4.92 15.70
N THR A 10 -6.46 -4.67 16.20
CA THR A 10 -5.64 -3.54 15.71
C THR A 10 -5.23 -3.77 14.25
N GLY A 11 -4.77 -4.97 13.90
CA GLY A 11 -4.39 -5.32 12.53
C GLY A 11 -5.56 -5.21 11.56
N ALA A 12 -6.76 -5.62 11.97
CA ALA A 12 -7.98 -5.47 11.17
C ALA A 12 -8.39 -4.01 10.97
N LEU A 13 -8.33 -3.19 12.02
CA LEU A 13 -8.61 -1.76 11.91
C LEU A 13 -7.62 -1.08 10.96
N LEU A 14 -6.32 -1.38 11.08
CA LEU A 14 -5.30 -0.87 10.17
C LEU A 14 -5.57 -1.31 8.73
N CYS A 15 -5.92 -2.58 8.50
CA CYS A 15 -6.28 -3.08 7.18
C CYS A 15 -7.49 -2.35 6.58
N ALA A 16 -8.55 -2.14 7.38
CA ALA A 16 -9.73 -1.41 6.94
C ALA A 16 -9.39 0.03 6.54
N VAL A 17 -8.54 0.72 7.30
CA VAL A 17 -8.06 2.08 6.96
C VAL A 17 -7.20 2.07 5.70
N ILE A 18 -6.33 1.07 5.50
CA ILE A 18 -5.54 0.90 4.27
C ILE A 18 -6.45 0.73 3.04
N LEU A 19 -7.48 -0.12 3.12
CA LEU A 19 -8.40 -0.33 2.00
C LEU A 19 -9.27 0.90 1.74
N ALA A 20 -9.79 1.55 2.79
CA ALA A 20 -10.59 2.76 2.65
C ALA A 20 -9.77 3.93 2.07
N SER A 21 -8.51 4.09 2.49
CA SER A 21 -7.61 5.10 1.91
C SER A 21 -7.28 4.83 0.45
N LEU A 22 -7.09 3.57 0.06
CA LEU A 22 -6.92 3.21 -1.35
C LEU A 22 -8.17 3.55 -2.17
N VAL A 23 -9.37 3.24 -1.65
CA VAL A 23 -10.65 3.64 -2.27
C VAL A 23 -10.78 5.15 -2.36
N ALA A 24 -10.34 5.92 -1.37
CA ALA A 24 -10.38 7.38 -1.40
C ALA A 24 -9.51 7.95 -2.52
N VAL A 25 -8.29 7.42 -2.70
CA VAL A 25 -7.38 7.83 -3.77
C VAL A 25 -7.97 7.45 -5.14
N LEU A 26 -8.50 6.23 -5.30
CA LEU A 26 -9.15 5.81 -6.55
C LEU A 26 -10.42 6.62 -6.84
N GLY A 27 -11.21 6.93 -5.81
CA GLY A 27 -12.38 7.78 -5.91
C GLY A 27 -12.03 9.19 -6.37
N GLY A 28 -10.88 9.73 -5.95
CA GLY A 28 -10.36 11.00 -6.45
C GLY A 28 -10.07 10.98 -7.97
N VAL A 29 -9.67 9.83 -8.52
CA VAL A 29 -9.53 9.66 -9.99
C VAL A 29 -10.91 9.74 -10.65
N VAL A 30 -11.89 8.98 -10.15
CA VAL A 30 -13.26 8.95 -10.70
C VAL A 30 -13.92 10.32 -10.63
N GLN A 31 -13.74 11.05 -9.54
CA GLN A 31 -14.28 12.40 -9.34
C GLN A 31 -13.80 13.39 -10.41
N ARG A 32 -12.62 13.18 -11.02
CA ARG A 32 -12.17 14.01 -12.14
C ARG A 32 -12.92 13.77 -13.44
N PHE A 33 -13.38 12.54 -13.66
CA PHE A 33 -14.15 12.18 -14.84
C PHE A 33 -15.65 12.43 -14.66
N VAL A 34 -16.13 12.36 -13.42
CA VAL A 34 -17.55 12.56 -13.07
C VAL A 34 -17.66 13.72 -12.07
N PRO A 35 -17.62 14.98 -12.54
CA PRO A 35 -17.77 16.14 -11.67
C PRO A 35 -19.16 16.12 -11.00
N GLY A 36 -19.18 16.30 -9.68
CA GLY A 36 -20.40 16.24 -8.86
C GLY A 36 -20.56 14.96 -8.05
N TRP A 37 -19.78 13.91 -8.32
CA TRP A 37 -19.76 12.71 -7.49
C TRP A 37 -18.82 12.88 -6.28
N SER A 38 -19.33 12.65 -5.07
CA SER A 38 -18.56 12.70 -3.82
C SER A 38 -18.07 11.30 -3.43
N PRO A 39 -16.74 11.04 -3.44
CA PRO A 39 -16.19 9.74 -3.05
C PRO A 39 -16.32 9.46 -1.55
N GLY A 40 -16.61 10.47 -0.72
CA GLY A 40 -16.58 10.35 0.75
C GLY A 40 -17.51 9.27 1.30
N TYR A 41 -18.72 9.14 0.76
CA TYR A 41 -19.67 8.10 1.17
C TYR A 41 -19.19 6.70 0.82
N LEU A 42 -18.55 6.53 -0.34
CA LEU A 42 -17.98 5.25 -0.76
C LEU A 42 -16.83 4.84 0.15
N VAL A 43 -15.96 5.77 0.51
CA VAL A 43 -14.85 5.53 1.46
C VAL A 43 -15.38 5.06 2.81
N GLY A 44 -16.40 5.74 3.35
CA GLY A 44 -17.03 5.36 4.61
C GLY A 44 -17.68 3.98 4.55
N ALA A 45 -18.39 3.66 3.48
CA ALA A 45 -19.01 2.34 3.30
C ALA A 45 -17.98 1.22 3.11
N CYS A 46 -16.93 1.44 2.31
CA CYS A 46 -15.85 0.47 2.16
C CYS A 46 -15.10 0.24 3.48
N LEU A 47 -14.94 1.28 4.31
CA LEU A 47 -14.39 1.12 5.66
C LEU A 47 -15.28 0.20 6.52
N LEU A 48 -16.61 0.41 6.51
CA LEU A 48 -17.55 -0.44 7.24
C LEU A 48 -17.52 -1.89 6.74
N VAL A 49 -17.54 -2.09 5.42
CA VAL A 49 -17.44 -3.42 4.79
C VAL A 49 -16.15 -4.13 5.18
N ALA A 50 -15.02 -3.42 5.18
CA ALA A 50 -13.74 -4.00 5.59
C ALA A 50 -13.71 -4.39 7.08
N LEU A 51 -14.31 -3.56 7.95
CA LEU A 51 -14.43 -3.85 9.38
C LEU A 51 -15.36 -5.03 9.65
N GLU A 52 -16.52 -5.08 8.99
CA GLU A 52 -17.45 -6.19 9.05
C GLU A 52 -16.77 -7.49 8.61
N ALA A 53 -16.20 -7.51 7.40
CA ALA A 53 -15.46 -8.66 6.87
C ALA A 53 -14.40 -9.19 7.83
N ALA A 54 -13.62 -8.30 8.45
CA ALA A 54 -12.62 -8.70 9.43
C ALA A 54 -13.25 -9.23 10.74
N PHE A 55 -14.28 -8.57 11.26
CA PHE A 55 -14.99 -8.97 12.49
C PHE A 55 -15.66 -10.34 12.35
N VAL A 56 -16.32 -10.55 11.22
CA VAL A 56 -16.96 -11.80 10.80
C VAL A 56 -15.92 -12.92 10.79
N GLN A 57 -14.76 -12.70 10.18
CA GLN A 57 -13.67 -13.67 10.15
C GLN A 57 -13.13 -14.04 11.54
N PHE A 58 -13.12 -13.12 12.51
CA PHE A 58 -12.71 -13.43 13.89
C PHE A 58 -13.80 -14.17 14.69
N THR A 59 -15.06 -13.85 14.44
CA THR A 59 -16.19 -14.42 15.19
C THR A 59 -16.55 -15.81 14.68
N LEU A 60 -16.65 -15.99 13.35
CA LEU A 60 -17.00 -17.27 12.72
C LEU A 60 -15.97 -18.36 12.98
N ARG A 61 -14.67 -18.07 13.10
CA ARG A 61 -13.71 -19.15 13.42
C ARG A 61 -13.94 -19.79 14.78
N ARG A 62 -14.60 -19.08 15.70
CA ARG A 62 -14.91 -19.61 17.04
C ARG A 62 -16.12 -20.53 17.02
N ALA A 63 -17.05 -20.31 16.10
CA ALA A 63 -18.22 -21.14 15.88
C ALA A 63 -17.95 -21.98 14.63
N ARG A 64 -17.51 -23.24 14.80
CA ARG A 64 -17.20 -24.18 13.72
C ARG A 64 -18.47 -24.49 12.88
N MET A 65 -18.95 -23.52 12.12
CA MET A 65 -20.24 -23.56 11.43
C MET A 65 -20.15 -24.56 10.27
N TRP A 66 -21.21 -25.34 10.09
CA TRP A 66 -21.34 -26.25 8.97
C TRP A 66 -21.56 -25.46 7.66
N ALA A 67 -21.13 -26.04 6.55
CA ALA A 67 -21.13 -25.40 5.24
C ALA A 67 -22.49 -24.83 4.81
N GLY A 68 -23.60 -25.43 5.26
CA GLY A 68 -24.96 -24.95 4.98
C GLY A 68 -25.33 -23.63 5.69
N GLU A 69 -24.82 -23.39 6.89
CA GLU A 69 -25.02 -22.13 7.62
C GLU A 69 -24.24 -20.98 6.97
N GLY A 70 -23.05 -21.30 6.44
CA GLY A 70 -22.20 -20.34 5.72
C GLY A 70 -22.89 -19.75 4.49
N LEU A 71 -23.63 -20.55 3.71
CA LEU A 71 -24.31 -20.05 2.51
C LEU A 71 -25.45 -19.07 2.84
N ARG A 72 -26.24 -19.37 3.88
CA ARG A 72 -27.32 -18.47 4.33
C ARG A 72 -26.76 -17.14 4.81
N TYR A 73 -25.64 -17.18 5.54
CA TYR A 73 -24.93 -16.00 5.98
C TYR A 73 -24.40 -15.18 4.81
N LEU A 74 -23.75 -15.81 3.83
CA LEU A 74 -23.19 -15.15 2.65
C LEU A 74 -24.27 -14.45 1.80
N VAL A 75 -25.44 -15.08 1.63
CA VAL A 75 -26.57 -14.45 0.92
C VAL A 75 -27.04 -13.19 1.63
N ALA A 76 -27.17 -13.24 2.97
CA ALA A 76 -27.58 -12.07 3.76
C ALA A 76 -26.53 -10.95 3.74
N GLU A 77 -25.24 -11.29 3.89
CA GLU A 77 -24.11 -10.36 3.81
C GLU A 77 -24.04 -9.69 2.43
N PHE A 78 -24.16 -10.47 1.35
CA PHE A 78 -24.17 -9.93 0.00
C PHE A 78 -25.38 -9.04 -0.27
N ALA A 79 -26.56 -9.41 0.21
CA ALA A 79 -27.76 -8.57 0.11
C ALA A 79 -27.58 -7.25 0.87
N ALA A 80 -27.02 -7.28 2.08
CA ALA A 80 -26.72 -6.08 2.87
C ALA A 80 -25.69 -5.18 2.14
N LEU A 81 -24.65 -5.78 1.55
CA LEU A 81 -23.66 -5.07 0.74
C LEU A 81 -24.30 -4.38 -0.47
N VAL A 82 -25.18 -5.08 -1.20
CA VAL A 82 -25.90 -4.52 -2.36
C VAL A 82 -26.74 -3.31 -1.96
N VAL A 83 -27.49 -3.41 -0.86
CA VAL A 83 -28.31 -2.31 -0.34
C VAL A 83 -27.42 -1.14 0.08
N LEU A 84 -26.35 -1.40 0.84
CA LEU A 84 -25.40 -0.39 1.29
C LEU A 84 -24.78 0.36 0.11
N MET A 85 -24.27 -0.37 -0.90
CA MET A 85 -23.64 0.23 -2.08
C MET A 85 -24.63 1.02 -2.93
N ARG A 86 -25.92 0.65 -2.94
CA ARG A 86 -26.96 1.43 -3.61
C ARG A 86 -27.22 2.76 -2.89
N VAL A 87 -27.32 2.75 -1.56
CA VAL A 87 -27.48 3.97 -0.76
C VAL A 87 -26.26 4.89 -0.94
N VAL A 88 -25.06 4.32 -1.00
CA VAL A 88 -23.82 5.06 -1.20
C VAL A 88 -23.74 5.70 -2.59
N ALA A 89 -24.09 4.95 -3.64
CA ALA A 89 -24.05 5.45 -5.01
C ALA A 89 -24.94 6.69 -5.22
N THR A 90 -26.06 6.72 -4.49
CA THR A 90 -27.11 7.75 -4.62
C THR A 90 -26.82 8.94 -3.71
N LEU A 91 -26.34 8.71 -2.49
CA LEU A 91 -25.77 9.75 -1.63
C LEU A 91 -24.55 10.43 -2.25
N GLY A 92 -23.78 9.70 -3.07
CA GLY A 92 -22.66 10.23 -3.83
C GLY A 92 -23.03 11.35 -4.81
N VAL A 93 -24.30 11.44 -5.23
CA VAL A 93 -24.83 12.52 -6.08
C VAL A 93 -25.48 13.63 -5.23
N GLY A 94 -26.16 13.26 -4.15
CA GLY A 94 -26.77 14.19 -3.21
C GLY A 94 -27.71 13.51 -2.22
N VAL A 95 -28.07 14.20 -1.14
CA VAL A 95 -29.02 13.66 -0.14
C VAL A 95 -30.46 13.72 -0.67
N GLU A 96 -30.79 14.74 -1.46
CA GLU A 96 -32.14 14.88 -2.05
C GLU A 96 -32.47 13.78 -3.06
N SER A 97 -31.47 13.29 -3.81
CA SER A 97 -31.65 12.16 -4.73
C SER A 97 -32.02 10.86 -4.02
N LEU A 98 -31.51 10.62 -2.81
CA LEU A 98 -31.87 9.43 -2.02
C LEU A 98 -33.39 9.40 -1.74
N ARG A 99 -33.97 10.52 -1.34
CA ARG A 99 -35.41 10.61 -1.03
C ARG A 99 -36.27 10.44 -2.28
N ALA A 100 -35.86 11.04 -3.39
CA ALA A 100 -36.59 10.95 -4.65
C ALA A 100 -36.52 9.55 -5.28
N GLU A 101 -35.38 8.88 -5.19
CA GLU A 101 -35.15 7.60 -5.87
C GLU A 101 -35.52 6.36 -5.03
N ALA A 102 -35.55 6.45 -3.70
CA ALA A 102 -35.94 5.36 -2.81
C ALA A 102 -37.24 4.62 -3.22
N PRO A 103 -38.38 5.30 -3.51
CA PRO A 103 -39.62 4.62 -3.90
C PRO A 103 -39.51 3.91 -5.27
N VAL A 104 -38.64 4.39 -6.17
CA VAL A 104 -38.40 3.74 -7.46
C VAL A 104 -37.68 2.41 -7.25
N TRP A 105 -36.68 2.36 -6.36
CA TRP A 105 -35.91 1.13 -6.10
C TRP A 105 -36.77 0.01 -5.54
N LEU A 106 -37.72 0.34 -4.66
CA LEU A 106 -38.69 -0.61 -4.11
C LEU A 106 -39.60 -1.22 -5.18
N ARG A 107 -39.89 -0.48 -6.25
CA ARG A 107 -40.75 -0.95 -7.35
C ARG A 107 -39.97 -1.69 -8.44
N SER A 108 -38.74 -1.29 -8.72
CA SER A 108 -37.93 -1.85 -9.81
C SER A 108 -36.45 -2.07 -9.39
N PRO A 109 -36.16 -3.04 -8.49
CA PRO A 109 -34.81 -3.26 -7.97
C PRO A 109 -33.79 -3.64 -9.06
N LEU A 110 -34.23 -4.31 -10.13
CA LEU A 110 -33.37 -4.73 -11.23
C LEU A 110 -32.87 -3.55 -12.08
N GLN A 111 -33.61 -2.43 -12.15
CA GLN A 111 -33.16 -1.24 -12.89
C GLN A 111 -31.94 -0.58 -12.24
N ALA A 112 -31.72 -0.79 -10.94
CA ALA A 112 -30.54 -0.27 -10.24
C ALA A 112 -29.23 -0.81 -10.84
N PHE A 113 -29.23 -2.04 -11.37
CA PHE A 113 -28.04 -2.65 -11.98
C PHE A 113 -27.65 -2.04 -13.33
N ALA A 114 -28.56 -1.28 -13.97
CA ALA A 114 -28.24 -0.54 -15.20
C ALA A 114 -27.49 0.77 -14.94
N ASP A 115 -27.43 1.23 -13.68
CA ASP A 115 -26.72 2.46 -13.31
C ASP A 115 -25.21 2.19 -13.14
N PRO A 116 -24.34 2.79 -13.98
CA PRO A 116 -22.90 2.55 -13.93
C PRO A 116 -22.27 3.01 -12.60
N LYS A 117 -22.85 4.01 -11.92
CA LYS A 117 -22.32 4.49 -10.62
C LYS A 117 -22.52 3.44 -9.55
N PHE A 118 -23.70 2.82 -9.54
CA PHE A 118 -23.99 1.71 -8.64
C PHE A 118 -23.10 0.50 -8.92
N GLY A 119 -22.91 0.15 -10.20
CA GLY A 119 -21.99 -0.91 -10.59
C GLY A 119 -20.56 -0.68 -10.08
N LEU A 120 -20.03 0.53 -10.21
CA LEU A 120 -18.70 0.88 -9.71
C LEU A 120 -18.61 0.79 -8.18
N CYS A 121 -19.60 1.30 -7.45
CA CYS A 121 -19.65 1.20 -5.99
C CYS A 121 -19.74 -0.25 -5.52
N LEU A 122 -20.58 -1.06 -6.18
CA LEU A 122 -20.75 -2.48 -5.87
C LEU A 122 -19.43 -3.26 -6.09
N ILE A 123 -18.77 -3.05 -7.23
CA ILE A 123 -17.48 -3.68 -7.52
C ILE A 123 -16.43 -3.28 -6.47
N ALA A 124 -16.35 -2.00 -6.12
CA ALA A 124 -15.43 -1.52 -5.09
C ALA A 124 -15.73 -2.16 -3.72
N GLY A 125 -17.01 -2.22 -3.32
CA GLY A 125 -17.46 -2.86 -2.09
C GLY A 125 -17.09 -4.34 -2.02
N VAL A 126 -17.39 -5.11 -3.08
CA VAL A 126 -17.06 -6.54 -3.17
C VAL A 126 -15.54 -6.75 -3.13
N LEU A 127 -14.78 -5.97 -3.90
CA LEU A 127 -13.32 -6.07 -3.93
C LEU A 127 -12.72 -5.80 -2.54
N VAL A 128 -13.18 -4.74 -1.87
CA VAL A 128 -12.75 -4.40 -0.50
C VAL A 128 -13.12 -5.51 0.48
N GLY A 129 -14.34 -6.05 0.43
CA GLY A 129 -14.76 -7.16 1.27
C GLY A 129 -13.86 -8.38 1.10
N VAL A 130 -13.62 -8.81 -0.14
CA VAL A 130 -12.75 -9.97 -0.45
C VAL A 130 -11.30 -9.72 0.00
N LEU A 131 -10.75 -8.53 -0.25
CA LEU A 131 -9.39 -8.19 0.19
C LEU A 131 -9.28 -8.12 1.72
N ALA A 132 -10.30 -7.59 2.40
CA ALA A 132 -10.36 -7.55 3.86
C ALA A 132 -10.42 -8.96 4.46
N GLN A 133 -11.27 -9.84 3.92
CA GLN A 133 -11.35 -11.25 4.34
C GLN A 133 -10.00 -11.97 4.16
N ARG A 134 -9.36 -11.82 3.00
CA ARG A 134 -8.03 -12.41 2.73
C ARG A 134 -6.97 -11.90 3.69
N THR A 135 -6.91 -10.59 3.91
CA THR A 135 -5.92 -9.99 4.81
C THR A 135 -6.18 -10.37 6.27
N ALA A 136 -7.45 -10.44 6.69
CA ALA A 136 -7.82 -10.92 8.02
C ALA A 136 -7.41 -12.39 8.22
N HIS A 137 -7.56 -13.23 7.20
CA HIS A 137 -7.08 -14.61 7.23
C HIS A 137 -5.55 -14.69 7.39
N ASP A 138 -4.80 -13.91 6.59
CA ASP A 138 -3.33 -13.86 6.72
C ASP A 138 -2.86 -13.32 8.09
N LEU A 139 -3.58 -12.35 8.66
CA LEU A 139 -3.29 -11.83 10.00
C LEU A 139 -3.55 -12.87 11.09
N GLN A 140 -4.58 -13.71 10.92
CA GLN A 140 -4.86 -14.80 11.85
C GLN A 140 -3.78 -15.88 11.81
N ASP A 141 -3.22 -16.18 10.64
CA ASP A 141 -2.13 -17.15 10.52
C ASP A 141 -0.83 -16.66 11.17
N LEU A 142 -0.64 -15.35 11.29
CA LEU A 142 0.47 -14.76 12.04
C LEU A 142 0.30 -14.86 13.56
N ALA A 143 -0.94 -14.96 14.06
CA ALA A 143 -1.19 -15.02 15.49
C ALA A 143 -0.80 -16.41 16.07
N PRO A 144 -0.14 -16.45 17.24
CA PRO A 144 0.08 -17.69 17.99
C PRO A 144 -1.23 -18.45 18.21
N ARG A 145 -1.27 -19.73 17.82
CA ARG A 145 -2.45 -20.59 18.06
C ARG A 145 -2.35 -21.23 19.45
N GLU A 146 -3.46 -21.29 20.19
CA GLU A 146 -3.48 -21.79 21.58
C GLU A 146 -2.95 -23.22 21.71
N PHE A 147 -3.20 -24.07 20.71
CA PHE A 147 -2.75 -25.46 20.70
C PHE A 147 -1.26 -25.66 20.42
N GLU A 148 -0.52 -24.64 19.96
CA GLU A 148 0.94 -24.74 19.76
C GLU A 148 1.71 -24.87 21.07
N HIS A 149 1.06 -24.64 22.21
CA HIS A 149 1.64 -24.79 23.55
C HIS A 149 1.53 -26.21 24.08
N LEU A 150 0.78 -27.10 23.40
CA LEU A 150 0.67 -28.50 23.82
C LEU A 150 1.97 -29.24 23.45
N PRO A 151 2.68 -29.81 24.44
CA PRO A 151 3.89 -30.56 24.18
C PRO A 151 3.52 -31.90 23.54
N ASP A 152 3.56 -31.97 22.21
CA ASP A 152 3.62 -33.24 21.51
C ASP A 152 5.10 -33.61 21.27
N PRO A 153 5.68 -34.51 22.08
CA PRO A 153 7.12 -34.79 22.07
C PRO A 153 7.59 -35.47 20.77
N GLU A 154 6.74 -36.22 20.06
CA GLU A 154 7.16 -37.01 18.89
C GLU A 154 7.21 -36.19 17.59
N ASN A 155 6.38 -35.16 17.43
CA ASN A 155 6.27 -34.40 16.17
C ASN A 155 6.60 -32.90 16.29
N SER A 156 7.13 -32.46 17.42
CA SER A 156 7.35 -31.04 17.73
C SER A 156 8.28 -30.32 16.76
N GLY A 157 9.39 -30.94 16.33
CA GLY A 157 10.38 -30.27 15.47
C GLY A 157 9.86 -29.99 14.05
N ILE A 158 9.26 -30.98 13.41
CA ILE A 158 8.72 -30.85 12.04
C ILE A 158 7.53 -29.88 12.04
N THR A 159 6.61 -30.03 12.99
CA THR A 159 5.42 -29.17 13.08
C THR A 159 5.79 -27.70 13.32
N ARG A 160 6.78 -27.41 14.19
CA ARG A 160 7.26 -26.04 14.43
C ARG A 160 7.86 -25.41 13.18
N ASN A 161 8.68 -26.15 12.43
CA ASN A 161 9.30 -25.64 11.20
C ASN A 161 8.26 -25.36 10.12
N VAL A 162 7.25 -26.22 9.98
CA VAL A 162 6.13 -26.02 9.04
C VAL A 162 5.33 -24.77 9.39
N VAL A 163 4.93 -24.61 10.66
CA VAL A 163 4.18 -23.43 11.13
C VAL A 163 4.99 -22.14 10.97
N ALA A 164 6.29 -22.16 11.27
CA ALA A 164 7.16 -21.02 11.06
C ALA A 164 7.25 -20.63 9.57
N GLY A 165 7.32 -21.63 8.67
CA GLY A 165 7.25 -21.45 7.22
C GLY A 165 5.95 -20.77 6.78
N GLU A 166 4.80 -21.30 7.20
CA GLU A 166 3.47 -20.73 6.88
C GLU A 166 3.34 -19.27 7.29
N ARG A 167 3.84 -18.91 8.48
CA ARG A 167 3.82 -17.52 8.98
C ARG A 167 4.66 -16.58 8.13
N THR A 168 5.84 -17.01 7.70
CA THR A 168 6.67 -16.19 6.80
C THR A 168 6.00 -16.00 5.43
N LEU A 169 5.26 -16.99 4.94
CA LEU A 169 4.46 -16.87 3.72
C LEU A 169 3.30 -15.90 3.91
N ALA A 170 2.59 -15.95 5.04
CA ALA A 170 1.52 -14.99 5.37
C ALA A 170 2.06 -13.55 5.41
N LEU A 171 3.21 -13.31 6.07
CA LEU A 171 3.84 -11.99 6.05
C LEU A 171 4.21 -11.54 4.62
N ARG A 172 4.75 -12.44 3.80
CA ARG A 172 5.07 -12.12 2.39
C ARG A 172 3.82 -11.76 1.59
N ARG A 173 2.68 -12.43 1.82
CA ARG A 173 1.40 -12.11 1.17
C ARG A 173 0.88 -10.74 1.57
N ILE A 174 0.89 -10.42 2.87
CA ILE A 174 0.52 -9.09 3.36
C ILE A 174 1.43 -8.01 2.76
N ASN A 175 2.75 -8.24 2.77
CA ASN A 175 3.72 -7.30 2.20
C ASN A 175 3.50 -7.11 0.70
N ARG A 176 3.30 -8.20 -0.06
CA ARG A 176 3.00 -8.14 -1.50
C ARG A 176 1.71 -7.35 -1.75
N GLY A 177 0.67 -7.58 -0.97
CA GLY A 177 -0.59 -6.83 -1.06
C GLY A 177 -0.38 -5.32 -0.81
N PHE A 178 0.36 -4.97 0.25
CA PHE A 178 0.71 -3.59 0.57
C PHE A 178 1.52 -2.91 -0.54
N VAL A 179 2.54 -3.58 -1.09
CA VAL A 179 3.36 -3.05 -2.18
C VAL A 179 2.51 -2.86 -3.44
N MET A 180 1.71 -3.86 -3.84
CA MET A 180 0.84 -3.76 -5.01
C MET A 180 -0.20 -2.63 -4.86
N GLY A 181 -0.81 -2.49 -3.68
CA GLY A 181 -1.70 -1.37 -3.38
C GLY A 181 -0.97 -0.03 -3.40
N GLY A 182 0.29 0.02 -2.97
CA GLY A 182 1.14 1.20 -3.05
C GLY A 182 1.44 1.61 -4.50
N VAL A 183 1.75 0.65 -5.37
CA VAL A 183 1.90 0.91 -6.81
C VAL A 183 0.59 1.44 -7.40
N LEU A 184 -0.55 0.80 -7.09
CA LEU A 184 -1.86 1.26 -7.56
C LEU A 184 -2.19 2.68 -7.09
N LEU A 185 -1.88 2.98 -5.82
CA LEU A 185 -2.02 4.31 -5.24
C LEU A 185 -1.16 5.36 -5.95
N LEU A 186 0.11 5.04 -6.24
CA LEU A 186 1.00 5.95 -6.97
C LEU A 186 0.51 6.18 -8.40
N LEU A 187 0.02 5.14 -9.08
CA LEU A 187 -0.59 5.26 -10.40
C LEU A 187 -1.84 6.15 -10.36
N ALA A 188 -2.72 5.92 -9.39
CA ALA A 188 -3.93 6.72 -9.20
C ALA A 188 -3.63 8.20 -8.91
N LEU A 189 -2.65 8.48 -8.04
CA LEU A 189 -2.17 9.85 -7.80
C LEU A 189 -1.55 10.46 -9.06
N SER A 190 -0.80 9.69 -9.84
CA SER A 190 -0.20 10.16 -11.10
C SER A 190 -1.28 10.57 -12.11
N VAL A 191 -2.34 9.77 -12.25
CA VAL A 191 -3.52 10.13 -13.08
C VAL A 191 -4.20 11.39 -12.54
N GLN A 192 -4.23 11.58 -11.22
CA GLN A 192 -4.68 12.84 -10.60
C GLN A 192 -3.69 14.00 -10.74
N VAL A 193 -2.53 13.88 -11.37
CA VAL A 193 -1.65 15.03 -11.61
C VAL A 193 -1.66 15.41 -13.09
N VAL A 194 -1.85 14.42 -13.97
CA VAL A 194 -1.85 14.61 -15.42
C VAL A 194 -3.04 15.46 -15.88
N ASN A 195 -2.73 16.50 -16.65
CA ASN A 195 -3.74 17.31 -17.32
C ASN A 195 -4.08 16.72 -18.70
N ILE A 196 -5.12 15.90 -18.74
CA ILE A 196 -5.57 15.24 -19.98
C ILE A 196 -6.12 16.24 -21.00
N ARG A 197 -6.56 17.43 -20.56
CA ARG A 197 -7.10 18.47 -21.45
C ARG A 197 -6.02 19.24 -22.21
N GLN A 198 -4.81 19.31 -21.65
CA GLN A 198 -3.68 20.02 -22.25
C GLN A 198 -2.41 19.20 -22.06
N LEU A 199 -2.08 18.38 -23.06
CA LEU A 199 -0.81 17.65 -23.13
C LEU A 199 0.36 18.65 -23.05
N GLY A 200 1.15 18.57 -21.98
CA GLY A 200 2.27 19.50 -21.70
C GLY A 200 1.90 20.75 -20.89
N GLY A 201 0.63 20.90 -20.46
CA GLY A 201 0.20 21.96 -19.56
C GLY A 201 0.66 21.75 -18.11
N PRO A 202 0.49 22.75 -17.23
CA PRO A 202 0.84 22.64 -15.82
C PRO A 202 0.07 21.52 -15.14
N SER A 203 0.73 20.86 -14.17
CA SER A 203 0.13 19.81 -13.36
C SER A 203 -1.10 20.31 -12.60
N LEU A 204 -2.13 19.48 -12.54
CA LEU A 204 -3.30 19.79 -11.72
C LEU A 204 -3.01 19.54 -10.24
N PRO A 205 -3.55 20.36 -9.33
CA PRO A 205 -3.41 20.11 -7.91
C PRO A 205 -4.08 18.78 -7.52
N ILE A 206 -3.40 18.00 -6.69
CA ILE A 206 -3.94 16.78 -6.09
C ILE A 206 -5.06 17.18 -5.13
N LEU A 207 -6.18 16.45 -5.15
CA LEU A 207 -7.26 16.69 -4.20
C LEU A 207 -6.73 16.48 -2.77
N PRO A 208 -6.98 17.41 -1.82
CA PRO A 208 -6.44 17.32 -0.47
C PRO A 208 -6.84 16.01 0.23
N GLY A 209 -8.05 15.52 -0.04
CA GLY A 209 -8.53 14.22 0.46
C GLY A 209 -7.67 13.04 -0.03
N SER A 210 -7.26 13.02 -1.30
CA SER A 210 -6.37 11.99 -1.87
C SER A 210 -4.99 12.02 -1.22
N ALA A 211 -4.44 13.20 -0.94
CA ALA A 211 -3.13 13.34 -0.31
C ALA A 211 -3.14 12.83 1.15
N VAL A 212 -4.17 13.20 1.92
CA VAL A 212 -4.36 12.70 3.30
C VAL A 212 -4.59 11.20 3.30
N ALA A 213 -5.42 10.68 2.38
CA ALA A 213 -5.65 9.24 2.24
C ALA A 213 -4.34 8.50 1.91
N ALA A 214 -3.54 9.01 0.98
CA ALA A 214 -2.26 8.41 0.64
C ALA A 214 -1.29 8.34 1.83
N LEU A 215 -1.27 9.39 2.66
CA LEU A 215 -0.48 9.39 3.88
C LEU A 215 -0.99 8.35 4.89
N LEU A 216 -2.31 8.29 5.09
CA LEU A 216 -2.94 7.30 5.97
C LEU A 216 -2.65 5.86 5.50
N TYR A 217 -2.69 5.61 4.19
CA TYR A 217 -2.33 4.32 3.59
C TYR A 217 -0.91 3.91 3.98
N LEU A 218 0.07 4.82 3.81
CA LEU A 218 1.47 4.54 4.13
C LEU A 218 1.68 4.33 5.63
N ILE A 219 1.15 5.23 6.47
CA ILE A 219 1.27 5.13 7.93
C ILE A 219 0.70 3.80 8.42
N CYS A 220 -0.54 3.47 8.02
CA CYS A 220 -1.20 2.25 8.46
C CYS A 220 -0.50 1.00 7.92
N GLY A 221 -0.01 1.04 6.68
CA GLY A 221 0.77 -0.06 6.10
C GLY A 221 2.07 -0.34 6.83
N PHE A 222 2.85 0.70 7.17
CA PHE A 222 4.06 0.55 7.96
C PHE A 222 3.78 0.08 9.39
N LEU A 223 2.70 0.56 10.01
CA LEU A 223 2.26 0.08 11.32
C LEU A 223 1.86 -1.39 11.27
N LEU A 224 1.08 -1.80 10.26
CA LEU A 224 0.66 -3.19 10.06
C LEU A 224 1.87 -4.10 9.85
N TYR A 225 2.84 -3.68 9.03
CA TYR A 225 4.08 -4.40 8.80
C TYR A 225 4.93 -4.53 10.08
N SER A 226 5.09 -3.44 10.83
CA SER A 226 5.81 -3.44 12.10
C SER A 226 5.17 -4.39 13.11
N GLN A 227 3.84 -4.37 13.22
CA GLN A 227 3.08 -5.27 14.09
C GLN A 227 3.22 -6.74 13.65
N ALA A 228 3.12 -7.03 12.35
CA ALA A 228 3.27 -8.39 11.83
C ALA A 228 4.70 -8.94 12.07
N ARG A 229 5.74 -8.11 11.91
CA ARG A 229 7.12 -8.50 12.20
C ARG A 229 7.35 -8.73 13.71
N LEU A 230 6.73 -7.90 14.56
CA LEU A 230 6.77 -8.10 16.01
C LEU A 230 6.09 -9.42 16.41
N ALA A 231 4.96 -9.76 15.79
CA ALA A 231 4.27 -11.03 16.05
C ALA A 231 5.17 -12.23 15.70
N LEU A 232 5.85 -12.20 14.55
CA LEU A 232 6.83 -13.23 14.19
C LEU A 232 7.97 -13.32 15.22
N LEU A 233 8.54 -12.19 15.62
CA LEU A 233 9.65 -12.18 16.57
C LEU A 233 9.21 -12.72 17.94
N HIS A 234 8.01 -12.36 18.38
CA HIS A 234 7.44 -12.86 19.61
C HIS A 234 7.25 -14.38 19.59
N THR A 235 6.77 -14.93 18.47
CA THR A 235 6.65 -16.39 18.32
C THR A 235 8.00 -17.11 18.37
N ARG A 236 9.06 -16.49 17.82
CA ARG A 236 10.42 -17.04 17.90
C ARG A 236 10.94 -17.05 19.33
N TRP A 237 10.79 -15.95 20.06
CA TRP A 237 11.19 -15.89 21.48
C TRP A 237 10.45 -16.92 22.34
N GLN A 238 9.15 -17.14 22.07
CA GLN A 238 8.39 -18.19 22.73
C GLN A 238 8.92 -19.58 22.40
N SER A 239 9.29 -19.84 21.14
CA SER A 239 9.86 -21.14 20.74
C SER A 239 11.25 -21.41 21.32
N GLU A 240 12.03 -20.36 21.55
CA GLU A 240 13.38 -20.41 22.13
C GLU A 240 13.36 -20.33 23.67
N GLN A 241 12.17 -20.29 24.29
CA GLN A 241 12.00 -20.11 25.74
C GLN A 241 12.79 -18.91 26.31
N THR A 242 13.04 -17.90 25.48
CA THR A 242 13.84 -16.75 25.89
C THR A 242 12.98 -15.84 26.77
N PRO A 243 13.42 -15.49 28.00
CA PRO A 243 12.66 -14.60 28.86
C PRO A 243 12.62 -13.19 28.24
N VAL A 244 11.44 -12.74 27.83
CA VAL A 244 11.22 -11.40 27.27
C VAL A 244 10.62 -10.49 28.33
N GLU A 245 11.21 -9.32 28.54
CA GLU A 245 10.66 -8.31 29.44
C GLU A 245 9.28 -7.81 28.94
N PRO A 246 8.23 -7.77 29.79
CA PRO A 246 6.86 -7.43 29.39
C PRO A 246 6.72 -6.00 28.81
N GLY A 247 7.70 -5.12 29.04
CA GLY A 247 7.74 -3.75 28.52
C GLY A 247 8.12 -3.63 27.03
N VAL A 248 8.76 -4.66 26.44
CA VAL A 248 9.32 -4.58 25.08
C VAL A 248 8.24 -4.32 24.02
N LEU A 249 7.11 -5.03 24.09
CA LEU A 249 6.00 -4.88 23.15
C LEU A 249 5.43 -3.44 23.15
N ARG A 250 5.27 -2.85 24.34
CA ARG A 250 4.75 -1.49 24.49
C ARG A 250 5.74 -0.44 23.99
N ARG A 251 7.03 -0.61 24.28
CA ARG A 251 8.09 0.26 23.79
C ARG A 251 8.18 0.19 22.27
N TRP A 252 8.14 -1.01 21.68
CA TRP A 252 8.19 -1.20 20.23
C TRP A 252 7.07 -0.46 19.50
N ASN A 253 5.82 -0.59 19.96
CA ASN A 253 4.69 0.09 19.33
C ASN A 253 4.84 1.61 19.43
N ARG A 254 5.21 2.14 20.61
CA ARG A 254 5.41 3.58 20.80
C ARG A 254 6.53 4.13 19.91
N THR A 255 7.67 3.44 19.85
CA THR A 255 8.81 3.85 19.01
C THR A 255 8.46 3.77 17.53
N SER A 256 7.71 2.74 17.09
CA SER A 256 7.26 2.63 15.70
C SER A 256 6.32 3.78 15.31
N VAL A 257 5.32 4.06 16.16
CA VAL A 257 4.37 5.17 15.92
C VAL A 257 5.11 6.52 15.91
N LEU A 258 6.04 6.75 16.83
CA LEU A 258 6.84 7.99 16.86
C LEU A 258 7.71 8.12 15.62
N LEU A 259 8.41 7.06 15.22
CA LEU A 259 9.28 7.08 14.03
C LEU A 259 8.46 7.36 12.76
N ILE A 260 7.36 6.63 12.56
CA ILE A 260 6.49 6.78 11.38
C ILE A 260 5.79 8.15 11.39
N GLY A 261 5.36 8.62 12.56
CA GLY A 261 4.75 9.95 12.71
C GLY A 261 5.76 11.06 12.39
N LEU A 262 7.00 10.94 12.87
CA LEU A 262 8.06 11.91 12.60
C LEU A 262 8.43 11.94 11.11
N THR A 263 8.56 10.79 10.46
CA THR A 263 8.83 10.73 9.01
C THR A 263 7.66 11.27 8.19
N ALA A 264 6.43 10.99 8.59
CA ALA A 264 5.22 11.57 7.97
C ALA A 264 5.17 13.10 8.12
N LEU A 265 5.46 13.62 9.31
CA LEU A 265 5.54 15.07 9.55
C LEU A 265 6.67 15.72 8.75
N GLY A 266 7.84 15.09 8.67
CA GLY A 266 8.94 15.53 7.81
C GLY A 266 8.53 15.57 6.33
N ALA A 267 7.81 14.55 5.86
CA ALA A 267 7.25 14.51 4.50
C ALA A 267 6.21 15.62 4.23
N LEU A 268 5.42 16.00 5.24
CA LEU A 268 4.46 17.09 5.13
C LEU A 268 5.12 18.47 5.16
N ALA A 269 6.22 18.62 5.90
CA ALA A 269 7.01 19.85 6.01
C ALA A 269 7.87 20.13 4.77
N LEU A 270 8.15 19.11 3.95
CA LEU A 270 8.85 19.25 2.68
C LEU A 270 8.05 20.19 1.74
N PRO A 271 8.67 21.27 1.21
CA PRO A 271 7.97 22.20 0.34
C PRO A 271 7.55 21.48 -0.95
N ARG A 272 6.24 21.27 -1.12
CA ARG A 272 5.65 20.64 -2.31
C ARG A 272 5.76 21.51 -3.57
N SER A 273 6.27 22.73 -3.42
CA SER A 273 6.47 23.74 -4.45
C SER A 273 7.87 23.71 -5.09
N TYR A 274 8.76 22.77 -4.74
CA TYR A 274 10.00 22.53 -5.50
C TYR A 274 9.69 21.83 -6.82
N GLY A 275 8.95 22.55 -7.68
CA GLY A 275 8.59 22.18 -9.03
C GLY A 275 9.79 22.27 -9.95
N LEU A 276 10.54 21.18 -10.01
CA LEU A 276 10.71 20.57 -11.32
C LEU A 276 9.55 19.57 -11.39
N GLY A 277 8.66 19.69 -12.39
CA GLY A 277 7.62 18.68 -12.57
C GLY A 277 8.26 17.28 -12.63
N LEU A 278 7.52 16.20 -12.37
CA LEU A 278 8.10 14.84 -12.47
C LEU A 278 8.82 14.64 -13.82
N LEU A 279 8.26 15.22 -14.89
CA LEU A 279 8.85 15.30 -16.22
C LEU A 279 10.16 16.10 -16.27
N ASP A 280 10.26 17.23 -15.57
CA ASP A 280 11.49 18.01 -15.47
C ASP A 280 12.53 17.33 -14.59
N THR A 281 12.13 16.65 -13.50
CA THR A 281 13.05 15.83 -12.70
C THR A 281 13.55 14.63 -13.48
N LEU A 282 12.70 14.00 -14.29
CA LEU A 282 13.09 12.88 -15.15
C LEU A 282 13.99 13.39 -16.28
N ARG A 283 13.67 14.54 -16.89
CA ARG A 283 14.51 15.22 -17.88
C ARG A 283 15.87 15.60 -17.29
N ALA A 284 15.89 16.10 -16.05
CA ALA A 284 17.12 16.42 -15.33
C ALA A 284 17.92 15.15 -15.02
N ALA A 285 17.27 14.07 -14.59
CA ALA A 285 17.93 12.79 -14.34
C ALA A 285 18.52 12.18 -15.63
N ILE A 286 17.77 12.18 -16.73
CA ILE A 286 18.26 11.78 -18.06
C ILE A 286 19.41 12.69 -18.50
N GLY A 287 19.30 14.00 -18.26
CA GLY A 287 20.37 14.97 -18.51
C GLY A 287 21.63 14.65 -17.72
N PHE A 288 21.52 14.32 -16.44
CA PHE A 288 22.64 13.88 -15.60
C PHE A 288 23.31 12.61 -16.15
N VAL A 289 22.52 11.63 -16.57
CA VAL A 289 23.03 10.40 -17.20
C VAL A 289 23.77 10.72 -18.51
N ALA A 290 23.19 11.57 -19.36
CA ALA A 290 23.82 12.00 -20.61
C ALA A 290 25.13 12.76 -20.38
N VAL A 291 25.16 13.65 -19.38
CA VAL A 291 26.38 14.37 -18.97
C VAL A 291 27.43 13.40 -18.44
N ALA A 292 27.06 12.39 -17.65
CA ALA A 292 27.99 11.37 -17.17
C ALA A 292 28.59 10.57 -18.35
N PHE A 293 27.77 10.15 -19.33
CA PHE A 293 28.27 9.50 -20.54
C PHE A 293 29.19 10.40 -21.37
N ALA A 294 28.82 11.67 -21.54
CA ALA A 294 29.66 12.64 -22.24
C ALA A 294 31.01 12.82 -21.53
N PHE A 295 31.00 12.92 -20.20
CA PHE A 295 32.20 13.04 -19.38
C PHE A 295 33.12 11.82 -19.54
N ILE A 296 32.57 10.60 -19.50
CA ILE A 296 33.32 9.36 -19.75
C ILE A 296 33.91 9.38 -21.16
N GLY A 297 33.14 9.79 -22.17
CA GLY A 297 33.59 9.91 -23.56
C GLY A 297 34.75 10.91 -23.72
N TYR A 298 34.63 12.09 -23.11
CA TYR A 298 35.70 13.09 -23.11
C TYR A 298 36.96 12.60 -22.40
N ALA A 299 36.81 11.93 -21.24
CA ALA A 299 37.94 11.35 -20.53
C ALA A 299 38.66 10.29 -21.37
N LEU A 300 37.91 9.45 -22.10
CA LEU A 300 38.47 8.44 -22.99
C LEU A 300 39.20 9.05 -24.19
N LEU A 301 38.61 10.07 -24.83
CA LEU A 301 39.24 10.80 -25.94
C LEU A 301 40.51 11.52 -25.49
N TRP A 302 40.46 12.15 -24.31
CA TRP A 302 41.63 12.77 -23.71
C TRP A 302 42.74 11.74 -23.45
N LEU A 303 42.41 10.59 -22.86
CA LEU A 303 43.36 9.50 -22.64
C LEU A 303 43.97 9.01 -23.96
N LEU A 304 43.14 8.76 -24.98
CA LEU A 304 43.60 8.31 -26.30
C LEU A 304 44.52 9.35 -26.96
N SER A 305 44.18 10.63 -26.85
CA SER A 305 44.98 11.74 -27.37
C SER A 305 46.34 11.82 -26.67
N THR A 306 46.37 11.69 -25.34
CA THR A 306 47.64 11.67 -24.59
C THR A 306 48.51 10.46 -24.97
N LEU A 307 47.91 9.28 -25.14
CA LEU A 307 48.60 8.07 -25.57
C LEU A 307 49.18 8.22 -26.99
N ALA A 308 48.43 8.86 -27.89
CA ALA A 308 48.85 9.12 -29.27
C ALA A 308 49.96 10.17 -29.38
N LEU A 309 50.00 11.14 -28.44
CA LEU A 309 51.06 12.16 -28.37
C LEU A 309 52.34 11.65 -27.69
N LEU A 310 52.23 10.62 -26.83
CA LEU A 310 53.36 10.00 -26.13
C LEU A 310 54.53 9.63 -27.06
N PRO A 311 54.34 8.97 -28.23
CA PRO A 311 55.45 8.69 -29.15
C PRO A 311 56.09 9.96 -29.73
N MET A 312 55.33 11.01 -30.01
CA MET A 312 55.90 12.27 -30.49
C MET A 312 56.75 12.97 -29.42
N VAL A 313 56.32 12.94 -28.15
CA VAL A 313 57.09 13.51 -27.04
C VAL A 313 58.36 12.70 -26.78
N LEU A 314 58.29 11.37 -26.85
CA LEU A 314 59.48 10.51 -26.75
C LEU A 314 60.48 10.78 -27.88
N LEU A 315 60.00 10.95 -29.11
CA LEU A 315 60.85 11.33 -30.24
C LEU A 315 61.47 12.72 -30.04
N SER A 316 60.70 13.72 -29.60
CA SER A 316 61.24 15.05 -29.37
C SER A 316 62.31 15.06 -28.27
N TRP A 317 62.11 14.28 -27.20
CA TRP A 317 63.11 14.15 -26.14
C TRP A 317 64.40 13.50 -26.66
N LEU A 318 64.29 12.44 -27.45
CA LEU A 318 65.43 11.75 -28.06
C LEU A 318 66.26 12.70 -28.94
N PHE A 319 65.63 13.50 -29.81
CA PHE A 319 66.33 14.41 -30.71
C PHE A 319 66.79 15.71 -30.05
N SER A 320 66.20 16.12 -28.91
CA SER A 320 66.62 17.34 -28.21
C SER A 320 67.97 17.20 -27.48
N ASN A 321 68.36 15.98 -27.09
CA ASN A 321 69.59 15.74 -26.33
C ASN A 321 70.86 15.78 -27.19
N ASP A 322 70.76 15.56 -28.50
CA ASP A 322 71.92 15.57 -29.40
C ASP A 322 72.50 16.99 -29.62
N GLY A 323 71.68 18.03 -29.42
CA GLY A 323 72.11 19.43 -29.55
C GLY A 323 72.93 19.98 -28.38
N ALA A 324 72.88 19.34 -27.21
CA ALA A 324 73.59 19.81 -26.01
C ALA A 324 75.03 19.27 -25.88
N ALA A 325 75.41 18.27 -26.67
CA ALA A 325 76.75 17.66 -26.62
C ALA A 325 77.77 18.33 -27.57
N MET A 326 77.35 19.30 -28.39
CA MET A 326 78.20 20.03 -29.34
C MET A 326 78.40 21.52 -28.99
N ALA A 327 77.93 21.96 -27.82
CA ALA A 327 78.21 23.28 -27.25
C ALA A 327 79.14 23.15 -26.05
#